data_AF-A0A4Q2Y2F2-F1
#
_entry.id   AF-A0A4Q2Y2F2-F1
#
_cell.length_a   1.000
_cell.length_b   1.000
_cell.length_c   1.000
_cell.angle_alpha   90.00
_cell.angle_beta   90.00
_cell.angle_gamma   90.00
#
_symmetry.space_group_name_H-M   'P 1'
#
loop_
_entity.id
_entity.type
_entity.pdbx_description
1 polymer ?
#
loop_
_entity_poly.entity_id
_entity_poly.type
_entity_poly.pdbx_seq_one_letter_code
_entity_poly.pdbx_strand_id
1 'polypeptide(L)'
;MNPEDRAALVEESTRRMAAGFDAMAGGDWNGAAICFRIAAESRGRLPWRTDGEAAWLLSACWLNFGDVLLRMGNPAVLDEAMDALDRTMGVMACLDLGRNPAFVDRMILTWLNRAAVFHEMGDAEASLRDFAAGEALLAEWGDDVTTARSFLAAMLRVNRARTLVLAANPLEAWQEAGRGISRLRKVPATPDALVAGILAR
;
A
#
# COMPACT_ATOMS: atom_id res chain seq x y z
N MET A 1 16.81 15.51 -20.06
CA MET A 1 15.50 16.16 -19.89
C MET A 1 15.76 17.60 -19.50
N ASN A 2 15.14 18.57 -20.19
CA ASN A 2 15.30 19.97 -19.83
C ASN A 2 14.48 20.31 -18.55
N PRO A 3 14.71 21.45 -17.90
CA PRO A 3 13.97 21.81 -16.68
C PRO A 3 12.46 22.00 -16.88
N GLU A 4 12.02 22.47 -18.05
CA GLU A 4 10.61 22.71 -18.37
C GLU A 4 9.82 21.41 -18.48
N ASP A 5 10.37 20.42 -19.20
CA ASP A 5 9.82 19.06 -19.31
C ASP A 5 9.72 18.41 -17.93
N ARG A 6 10.75 18.61 -17.08
CA ARG A 6 10.77 18.08 -15.71
C ARG A 6 9.64 18.70 -14.88
N ALA A 7 9.48 20.02 -14.96
CA ALA A 7 8.44 20.75 -14.23
C ALA A 7 7.03 20.30 -14.69
N ALA A 8 6.82 20.18 -16.00
CA ALA A 8 5.55 19.73 -16.56
C ALA A 8 5.16 18.31 -16.08
N LEU A 9 6.12 17.38 -15.99
CA LEU A 9 5.87 16.04 -15.46
C LEU A 9 5.54 16.03 -13.97
N VAL A 10 6.19 16.89 -13.19
CA VAL A 10 5.90 17.04 -11.76
C VAL A 10 4.51 17.64 -11.55
N GLU A 11 4.17 18.69 -12.31
CA GLU A 11 2.85 19.32 -12.27
C GLU A 11 1.75 18.33 -12.67
N GLU A 12 1.91 17.62 -13.79
CA GLU A 12 0.94 16.63 -14.26
C GLU A 12 0.72 15.53 -13.22
N SER A 13 1.81 14.96 -12.69
CA SER A 13 1.70 13.95 -11.64
C SER A 13 0.95 14.46 -10.42
N THR A 14 1.27 15.67 -9.97
CA THR A 14 0.67 16.25 -8.75
C THR A 14 -0.82 16.49 -8.95
N ARG A 15 -1.21 17.07 -10.09
CA ARG A 15 -2.59 17.31 -10.48
C ARG A 15 -3.39 16.00 -10.58
N ARG A 16 -2.78 14.96 -11.15
CA ARG A 16 -3.42 13.64 -11.29
C ARG A 16 -3.54 12.90 -9.97
N MET A 17 -2.56 12.98 -9.07
CA MET A 17 -2.69 12.43 -7.72
C MET A 17 -3.88 13.06 -6.99
N ALA A 18 -4.00 14.39 -7.01
CA ALA A 18 -5.13 15.09 -6.39
C ALA A 18 -6.48 14.65 -7.00
N ALA A 19 -6.60 14.69 -8.32
CA ALA A 19 -7.81 14.26 -9.01
C ALA A 19 -8.17 12.79 -8.74
N GLY A 20 -7.16 11.92 -8.57
CA GLY A 20 -7.36 10.52 -8.22
C GLY A 20 -7.95 10.35 -6.82
N PHE A 21 -7.49 11.12 -5.84
CA PHE A 21 -8.08 11.14 -4.50
C PHE A 21 -9.51 11.70 -4.51
N ASP A 22 -9.77 12.77 -5.26
CA ASP A 22 -11.12 13.34 -5.40
C ASP A 22 -12.08 12.34 -6.05
N ALA A 23 -11.65 11.64 -7.10
CA ALA A 23 -12.43 10.59 -7.75
C ALA A 23 -12.73 9.43 -6.79
N MET A 24 -11.74 9.00 -6.00
CA MET A 24 -11.91 7.96 -4.98
C MET A 24 -12.92 8.39 -3.90
N ALA A 25 -12.84 9.63 -3.42
CA ALA A 25 -13.79 10.17 -2.45
C ALA A 25 -15.21 10.26 -3.02
N GLY A 26 -15.34 10.48 -4.33
CA GLY A 26 -16.61 10.44 -5.07
C GLY A 26 -17.11 9.03 -5.44
N GLY A 27 -16.35 7.98 -5.14
CA GLY A 27 -16.68 6.59 -5.52
C GLY A 27 -16.40 6.23 -6.99
N ASP A 28 -15.74 7.12 -7.76
CA ASP A 28 -15.29 6.84 -9.12
C ASP A 28 -13.92 6.12 -9.10
N TRP A 29 -13.96 4.83 -8.79
CA TRP A 29 -12.77 3.98 -8.71
C TRP A 29 -12.01 3.91 -10.04
N ASN A 30 -12.73 3.89 -11.18
CA ASN A 30 -12.12 3.84 -12.51
C ASN A 30 -11.39 5.14 -12.85
N GLY A 31 -12.03 6.29 -12.58
CA GLY A 31 -11.40 7.60 -12.73
C GLY A 31 -10.18 7.76 -11.83
N ALA A 32 -10.26 7.26 -10.59
CA ALA A 32 -9.13 7.24 -9.67
C ALA A 32 -7.95 6.39 -10.21
N ALA A 33 -8.21 5.18 -10.70
CA ALA A 33 -7.20 4.31 -11.30
C ALA A 33 -6.51 4.95 -12.51
N ILE A 34 -7.29 5.56 -13.41
CA ILE A 34 -6.74 6.29 -14.57
C ILE A 34 -5.81 7.41 -14.09
N CYS A 35 -6.24 8.18 -13.10
CA CYS A 35 -5.45 9.29 -12.56
C CYS A 35 -4.13 8.81 -11.93
N PHE A 36 -4.17 7.79 -11.07
CA PHE A 36 -2.95 7.29 -10.43
C PHE A 36 -1.96 6.67 -11.42
N ARG A 37 -2.45 5.94 -12.45
CA ARG A 37 -1.59 5.43 -13.53
C ARG A 37 -0.87 6.55 -14.27
N ILE A 38 -1.60 7.59 -14.70
CA ILE A 38 -0.98 8.74 -15.40
C ILE A 38 0.04 9.45 -14.49
N ALA A 39 -0.25 9.58 -13.19
CA ALA A 39 0.67 10.15 -12.23
C ALA A 39 1.96 9.32 -12.10
N ALA A 40 1.82 8.00 -12.04
CA ALA A 40 2.94 7.07 -11.93
C ALA A 40 3.81 7.08 -13.19
N GLU A 41 3.20 7.07 -14.38
CA GLU A 41 3.89 7.17 -15.66
C GLU A 41 4.65 8.51 -15.78
N SER A 42 4.04 9.61 -15.36
CA SER A 42 4.67 10.94 -15.37
C SER A 42 5.89 10.99 -14.45
N ARG A 43 5.77 10.46 -13.23
CA ARG A 43 6.90 10.35 -12.28
C ARG A 43 7.97 9.36 -12.72
N GLY A 44 7.57 8.29 -13.40
CA GLY A 44 8.48 7.25 -13.89
C GLY A 44 9.49 7.77 -14.92
N ARG A 45 9.17 8.90 -15.56
CA ARG A 45 10.06 9.60 -16.52
C ARG A 45 11.10 10.49 -15.85
N LEU A 46 10.97 10.78 -14.55
CA LEU A 46 11.93 11.58 -13.78
C LEU A 46 13.14 10.73 -13.36
N PRO A 47 14.29 11.33 -13.01
CA PRO A 47 15.49 10.60 -12.57
C PRO A 47 15.35 10.06 -11.13
N TRP A 48 14.43 9.13 -10.90
CA TRP A 48 14.09 8.63 -9.56
C TRP A 48 15.13 7.66 -8.97
N ARG A 49 15.93 6.97 -9.79
CA ARG A 49 16.94 6.02 -9.29
C ARG A 49 18.07 6.67 -8.49
N THR A 50 18.28 7.97 -8.67
CA THR A 50 19.33 8.75 -8.01
C THR A 50 18.76 9.85 -7.10
N ASP A 51 17.43 9.94 -6.99
CA ASP A 51 16.71 10.97 -6.25
C ASP A 51 15.67 10.29 -5.36
N GLY A 52 16.01 10.14 -4.07
CA GLY A 52 15.16 9.45 -3.11
C GLY A 52 13.79 10.10 -2.90
N GLU A 53 13.67 11.42 -3.09
CA GLU A 53 12.36 12.08 -3.03
C GLU A 53 11.52 11.73 -4.26
N ALA A 54 12.13 11.73 -5.45
CA ALA A 54 11.44 11.31 -6.67
C ALA A 54 11.03 9.83 -6.61
N ALA A 55 11.87 8.93 -6.09
CA ALA A 55 11.52 7.53 -5.87
C ALA A 55 10.39 7.39 -4.83
N TRP A 56 10.45 8.12 -3.72
CA TRP A 56 9.40 8.15 -2.73
C TRP A 56 8.04 8.55 -3.33
N LEU A 57 8.00 9.59 -4.15
CA LEU A 57 6.77 10.05 -4.79
C LEU A 57 6.27 9.10 -5.89
N LEU A 58 7.18 8.50 -6.67
CA LEU A 58 6.83 7.48 -7.66
C LEU A 58 6.21 6.23 -6.99
N SER A 59 6.81 5.75 -5.90
CA SER A 59 6.28 4.62 -5.14
C SER A 59 4.85 4.89 -4.64
N ALA A 60 4.55 6.12 -4.20
CA ALA A 60 3.20 6.49 -3.78
C ALA A 60 2.20 6.40 -4.94
N CYS A 61 2.59 6.80 -6.16
CA CYS A 61 1.70 6.74 -7.32
C CYS A 61 1.35 5.29 -7.66
N TRP A 62 2.36 4.40 -7.73
CA TRP A 62 2.13 2.99 -8.01
C TRP A 62 1.36 2.27 -6.91
N LEU A 63 1.62 2.60 -5.64
CA LEU A 63 0.91 1.99 -4.52
C LEU A 63 -0.58 2.35 -4.54
N ASN A 64 -0.92 3.62 -4.74
CA ASN A 64 -2.31 4.06 -4.83
C ASN A 64 -3.01 3.47 -6.05
N PHE A 65 -2.29 3.28 -7.17
CA PHE A 65 -2.82 2.60 -8.33
C PHE A 65 -3.12 1.11 -8.05
N GLY A 66 -2.20 0.37 -7.42
CA GLY A 66 -2.45 -1.02 -7.04
C GLY A 66 -3.58 -1.17 -6.02
N ASP A 67 -3.62 -0.29 -5.01
CA ASP A 67 -4.65 -0.26 -3.98
C ASP A 67 -6.05 0.00 -4.56
N VAL A 68 -6.18 0.96 -5.47
CA VAL A 68 -7.49 1.28 -6.06
C VAL A 68 -7.99 0.14 -6.95
N LEU A 69 -7.11 -0.54 -7.69
CA LEU A 69 -7.47 -1.71 -8.49
C LEU A 69 -7.92 -2.88 -7.62
N LEU A 70 -7.23 -3.15 -6.52
CA LEU A 70 -7.64 -4.15 -5.54
C LEU A 70 -9.06 -3.86 -5.01
N ARG A 71 -9.35 -2.59 -4.68
CA ARG A 71 -10.67 -2.19 -4.13
C ARG A 71 -11.82 -2.25 -5.11
N MET A 72 -11.56 -2.25 -6.41
CA MET A 72 -12.61 -2.48 -7.39
C MET A 72 -13.27 -3.86 -7.23
N GLY A 73 -12.60 -4.82 -6.57
CA GLY A 73 -13.12 -6.17 -6.36
C GLY A 73 -13.38 -6.92 -7.66
N ASN A 74 -12.77 -6.48 -8.75
CA ASN A 74 -12.90 -7.07 -10.08
C ASN A 74 -11.70 -7.99 -10.34
N PRO A 75 -11.89 -9.31 -10.43
CA PRO A 75 -10.80 -10.25 -10.69
C PRO A 75 -9.99 -9.94 -11.95
N ALA A 76 -10.61 -9.31 -12.95
CA ALA A 76 -9.97 -9.00 -14.23
C ALA A 76 -8.84 -7.96 -14.14
N VAL A 77 -8.73 -7.22 -13.01
CA VAL A 77 -7.67 -6.21 -12.81
C VAL A 77 -6.64 -6.60 -11.76
N LEU A 78 -6.74 -7.80 -11.17
CA LEU A 78 -5.83 -8.23 -10.10
C LEU A 78 -4.38 -8.39 -10.58
N ASP A 79 -4.16 -8.84 -11.82
CA ASP A 79 -2.82 -8.90 -12.42
C ASP A 79 -2.20 -7.50 -12.56
N GLU A 80 -2.99 -6.51 -12.99
CA GLU A 80 -2.51 -5.11 -13.09
C GLU A 80 -2.26 -4.50 -11.71
N ALA A 81 -3.05 -4.87 -10.70
CA ALA A 81 -2.81 -4.50 -9.30
C ALA A 81 -1.48 -5.07 -8.78
N MET A 82 -1.22 -6.36 -9.05
CA MET A 82 0.04 -7.02 -8.70
C MET A 82 1.24 -6.34 -9.35
N ASP A 83 1.17 -6.07 -10.66
CA ASP A 83 2.22 -5.36 -11.40
C ASP A 83 2.53 -3.98 -10.81
N ALA A 84 1.50 -3.24 -10.38
CA ALA A 84 1.67 -1.94 -9.73
C ALA A 84 2.38 -2.06 -8.37
N LEU A 85 2.06 -3.07 -7.58
CA LEU A 85 2.67 -3.31 -6.28
C LEU A 85 4.11 -3.79 -6.41
N ASP A 86 4.42 -4.65 -7.37
CA ASP A 86 5.79 -5.07 -7.69
C ASP A 86 6.64 -3.88 -8.17
N ARG A 87 6.07 -2.98 -8.98
CA ARG A 87 6.72 -1.71 -9.35
C ARG A 87 6.97 -0.81 -8.13
N THR A 88 6.03 -0.74 -7.20
CA THR A 88 6.20 -0.01 -5.94
C THR A 88 7.40 -0.55 -5.17
N MET A 89 7.49 -1.87 -4.99
CA MET A 89 8.63 -2.51 -4.31
C MET A 89 9.95 -2.24 -5.03
N GLY A 90 9.97 -2.37 -6.37
CA GLY A 90 11.18 -2.11 -7.17
C GLY A 90 11.68 -0.67 -7.05
N VAL A 91 10.77 0.30 -6.92
CA VAL A 91 11.13 1.71 -6.66
C VAL A 91 11.62 1.91 -5.23
N MET A 92 10.91 1.33 -4.26
CA MET A 92 11.26 1.42 -2.84
C MET A 92 12.60 0.77 -2.50
N ALA A 93 13.05 -0.24 -3.27
CA ALA A 93 14.38 -0.84 -3.13
C ALA A 93 15.55 0.13 -3.41
N CYS A 94 15.27 1.30 -3.99
CA CYS A 94 16.27 2.37 -4.18
C CYS A 94 16.33 3.34 -3.00
N LEU A 95 15.46 3.20 -1.99
CA LEU A 95 15.41 4.06 -0.82
C LEU A 95 16.18 3.44 0.35
N ASP A 96 16.91 4.27 1.08
CA ASP A 96 17.42 3.92 2.40
C ASP A 96 16.27 3.96 3.41
N LEU A 97 15.74 2.78 3.76
CA LEU A 97 14.63 2.65 4.70
C LEU A 97 14.93 3.22 6.09
N GLY A 98 16.20 3.26 6.50
CA GLY A 98 16.62 3.80 7.79
C GLY A 98 16.56 5.33 7.88
N ARG A 99 16.48 6.01 6.73
CA ARG A 99 16.46 7.47 6.67
C ARG A 99 15.13 8.08 7.15
N ASN A 100 14.02 7.39 6.95
CA ASN A 100 12.69 7.91 7.29
C ASN A 100 11.72 6.76 7.65
N PRO A 101 11.11 6.76 8.84
CA PRO A 101 10.12 5.76 9.24
C PRO A 101 8.96 5.59 8.24
N ALA A 102 8.56 6.64 7.54
CA ALA A 102 7.51 6.57 6.53
C ALA A 102 7.85 5.62 5.36
N PHE A 103 9.15 5.42 5.07
CA PHE A 103 9.58 4.50 4.01
C PHE A 103 9.28 3.06 4.39
N VAL A 104 9.54 2.70 5.65
CA VAL A 104 9.18 1.39 6.20
C VAL A 104 7.66 1.21 6.22
N ASP A 105 6.91 2.23 6.64
CA ASP A 105 5.43 2.19 6.68
C ASP A 105 4.85 1.90 5.29
N ARG A 106 5.40 2.55 4.25
CA ARG A 106 4.99 2.30 2.86
C ARG A 106 5.36 0.91 2.39
N MET A 107 6.54 0.40 2.74
CA MET A 107 6.93 -0.95 2.37
C MET A 107 5.99 -1.99 3.02
N ILE A 108 5.66 -1.83 4.30
CA ILE A 108 4.68 -2.68 5.00
C ILE A 108 3.32 -2.62 4.30
N LEU A 109 2.83 -1.43 3.96
CA LEU A 109 1.56 -1.28 3.25
C LEU A 109 1.59 -1.95 1.86
N THR A 110 2.73 -1.88 1.16
CA THR A 110 2.91 -2.53 -0.14
C THR A 110 2.83 -4.05 -0.01
N TRP A 111 3.51 -4.65 0.99
CA TRP A 111 3.39 -6.09 1.29
C TRP A 111 1.96 -6.48 1.66
N LEU A 112 1.29 -5.68 2.48
CA LEU A 112 -0.09 -5.92 2.89
C LEU A 112 -1.04 -5.95 1.68
N ASN A 113 -0.93 -4.96 0.78
CA ASN A 113 -1.78 -4.89 -0.41
C ASN A 113 -1.46 -6.04 -1.39
N ARG A 114 -0.19 -6.42 -1.52
CA ARG A 114 0.22 -7.53 -2.38
C ARG A 114 -0.31 -8.88 -1.87
N ALA A 115 -0.22 -9.09 -0.56
CA ALA A 115 -0.83 -10.24 0.11
C ALA A 115 -2.34 -10.28 -0.08
N ALA A 116 -3.01 -9.13 -0.04
CA ALA A 116 -4.45 -9.03 -0.30
C ALA A 116 -4.81 -9.36 -1.75
N VAL A 117 -4.01 -8.94 -2.74
CA VAL A 117 -4.20 -9.36 -4.14
C VAL A 117 -4.09 -10.88 -4.28
N PHE A 118 -3.07 -11.52 -3.70
CA PHE A 118 -2.95 -12.99 -3.70
C PHE A 118 -4.15 -13.67 -3.03
N HIS A 119 -4.67 -13.09 -1.94
CA HIS A 119 -5.89 -13.58 -1.30
C HIS A 119 -7.08 -13.57 -2.25
N GLU A 120 -7.34 -12.45 -2.94
CA GLU A 120 -8.45 -12.35 -3.90
C GLU A 120 -8.25 -13.26 -5.12
N MET A 121 -7.00 -13.59 -5.49
CA MET A 121 -6.67 -14.59 -6.49
C MET A 121 -6.85 -16.04 -6.00
N GLY A 122 -7.10 -16.25 -4.70
CA GLY A 122 -7.23 -17.58 -4.10
C GLY A 122 -5.90 -18.25 -3.74
N ASP A 123 -4.77 -17.56 -3.87
CA ASP A 123 -3.44 -18.07 -3.51
C ASP A 123 -3.12 -17.75 -2.04
N ALA A 124 -3.65 -18.58 -1.15
CA ALA A 124 -3.45 -18.41 0.28
C ALA A 124 -1.97 -18.58 0.69
N GLU A 125 -1.19 -19.40 -0.01
CA GLU A 125 0.23 -19.62 0.33
C GLU A 125 1.06 -18.37 0.03
N ALA A 126 0.92 -17.81 -1.19
CA ALA A 126 1.60 -16.59 -1.56
C ALA A 126 1.15 -15.40 -0.69
N SER A 127 -0.15 -15.31 -0.40
CA SER A 127 -0.69 -14.28 0.49
C SER A 127 -0.06 -14.34 1.89
N LEU A 128 0.01 -15.51 2.52
CA LEU A 128 0.62 -15.68 3.84
C LEU A 128 2.13 -15.38 3.84
N ARG A 129 2.83 -15.70 2.74
CA ARG A 129 4.25 -15.37 2.56
C ARG A 129 4.47 -13.86 2.55
N ASP A 130 3.62 -13.11 1.86
CA ASP A 130 3.72 -11.65 1.78
C ASP A 130 3.32 -10.97 3.09
N PHE A 131 2.33 -11.49 3.83
CA PHE A 131 2.08 -11.04 5.19
C PHE A 131 3.29 -11.26 6.10
N ALA A 132 3.97 -12.41 6.00
CA ALA A 132 5.17 -12.67 6.78
C ALA A 132 6.32 -11.69 6.46
N ALA A 133 6.44 -11.25 5.21
CA ALA A 133 7.41 -10.22 4.82
C ALA A 133 7.10 -8.86 5.48
N GLY A 134 5.82 -8.46 5.52
CA GLY A 134 5.38 -7.28 6.27
C GLY A 134 5.63 -7.40 7.79
N GLU A 135 5.44 -8.59 8.37
CA GLU A 135 5.74 -8.84 9.79
C GLU A 135 7.22 -8.76 10.10
N ALA A 136 8.08 -9.25 9.21
CA ALA A 136 9.53 -9.14 9.38
C ALA A 136 9.97 -7.67 9.49
N LEU A 137 9.39 -6.77 8.68
CA LEU A 137 9.64 -5.34 8.77
C LEU A 137 9.15 -4.74 10.10
N LEU A 138 7.97 -5.16 10.59
CA LEU A 138 7.48 -4.73 11.89
C LEU A 138 8.36 -5.21 13.05
N ALA A 139 8.91 -6.43 12.96
CA ALA A 139 9.80 -7.00 13.96
C ALA A 139 11.16 -6.29 13.99
N GLU A 140 11.71 -5.95 12.81
CA GLU A 140 12.99 -5.25 12.68
C GLU A 140 12.89 -3.77 13.09
N TRP A 141 11.84 -3.07 12.64
CA TRP A 141 11.72 -1.63 12.77
C TRP A 141 10.78 -1.16 13.88
N GLY A 142 10.24 -2.11 14.67
CA GLY A 142 9.26 -1.87 15.73
C GLY A 142 7.87 -1.57 15.19
N ASP A 143 6.82 -2.01 15.89
CA ASP A 143 5.43 -1.93 15.42
C ASP A 143 4.64 -0.74 15.98
N ASP A 144 5.15 -0.04 17.00
CA ASP A 144 4.51 1.07 17.73
C ASP A 144 5.20 2.44 17.54
N VAL A 145 6.15 2.52 16.59
CA VAL A 145 6.94 3.74 16.34
C VAL A 145 6.07 4.93 15.92
N THR A 146 5.01 4.67 15.16
CA THR A 146 4.03 5.70 14.74
C THR A 146 2.60 5.17 14.91
N THR A 147 1.63 6.08 14.98
CA THR A 147 0.21 5.73 14.95
C THR A 147 -0.14 4.95 13.69
N ALA A 148 0.39 5.38 12.54
CA ALA A 148 0.20 4.71 11.25
C ALA A 148 0.75 3.28 11.27
N ARG A 149 1.95 3.08 11.83
CA ARG A 149 2.56 1.75 11.94
C ARG A 149 1.78 0.81 12.85
N SER A 150 1.28 1.34 13.98
CA SER A 150 0.41 0.56 14.87
C SER A 150 -0.87 0.13 14.17
N PHE A 151 -1.42 0.98 13.31
CA PHE A 151 -2.59 0.67 12.49
C PHE A 151 -2.26 -0.39 11.42
N LEU A 152 -1.14 -0.23 10.69
CA LEU A 152 -0.66 -1.21 9.71
C LEU A 152 -0.42 -2.59 10.33
N ALA A 153 0.20 -2.64 11.50
CA ALA A 153 0.41 -3.89 12.25
C ALA A 153 -0.91 -4.59 12.56
N ALA A 154 -1.93 -3.83 12.93
CA ALA A 154 -3.23 -4.41 13.20
C ALA A 154 -3.97 -4.88 11.94
N MET A 155 -3.92 -4.10 10.85
CA MET A 155 -4.51 -4.50 9.58
C MET A 155 -3.86 -5.76 9.02
N LEU A 156 -2.53 -5.86 9.11
CA LEU A 156 -1.79 -7.04 8.71
C LEU A 156 -2.34 -8.28 9.41
N ARG A 157 -2.50 -8.23 10.74
CA ARG A 157 -3.02 -9.35 11.53
C ARG A 157 -4.45 -9.74 11.14
N VAL A 158 -5.33 -8.75 10.92
CA VAL A 158 -6.72 -9.01 10.51
C VAL A 158 -6.80 -9.61 9.10
N ASN A 159 -6.03 -9.10 8.15
CA ASN A 159 -6.01 -9.63 6.77
C ASN A 159 -5.34 -11.01 6.68
N ARG A 160 -4.31 -11.25 7.49
CA ARG A 160 -3.71 -12.59 7.67
C ARG A 160 -4.74 -13.57 8.23
N ALA A 161 -5.54 -13.17 9.23
CA ALA A 161 -6.62 -13.99 9.76
C ALA A 161 -7.64 -14.38 8.68
N ARG A 162 -8.05 -13.44 7.82
CA ARG A 162 -8.95 -13.71 6.68
C ARG A 162 -8.36 -14.76 5.73
N THR A 163 -7.06 -14.68 5.46
CA THR A 163 -6.36 -15.64 4.59
C THR A 163 -6.20 -17.02 5.26
N LEU A 164 -5.99 -17.08 6.56
CA LEU A 164 -5.95 -18.35 7.30
C LEU A 164 -7.30 -19.08 7.29
N VAL A 165 -8.43 -18.36 7.25
CA VAL A 165 -9.75 -18.98 7.01
C VAL A 165 -9.80 -19.64 5.63
N LEU A 166 -9.33 -18.95 4.60
CA LEU A 166 -9.23 -19.50 3.23
C LEU A 166 -8.32 -20.74 3.19
N ALA A 167 -7.22 -20.74 3.95
CA ALA A 167 -6.31 -21.87 4.09
C ALA A 167 -6.81 -23.00 5.02
N ALA A 168 -8.08 -22.96 5.45
CA ALA A 168 -8.68 -23.93 6.37
C ALA A 168 -7.93 -24.07 7.72
N ASN A 169 -7.36 -22.98 8.23
CA ASN A 169 -6.69 -22.90 9.53
C ASN A 169 -7.42 -21.93 10.49
N PRO A 170 -8.64 -22.29 10.96
CA PRO A 170 -9.51 -21.37 11.68
C PRO A 170 -9.02 -21.02 13.09
N LEU A 171 -8.26 -21.91 13.75
CA LEU A 171 -7.73 -21.64 15.09
C LEU A 171 -6.67 -20.53 15.05
N GLU A 172 -5.72 -20.64 14.11
CA GLU A 172 -4.71 -19.60 13.92
C GLU A 172 -5.37 -18.30 13.44
N ALA A 173 -6.37 -18.39 12.54
CA ALA A 173 -7.14 -17.22 12.11
C ALA A 173 -7.75 -16.46 13.30
N TRP A 174 -8.39 -17.18 14.23
CA TRP A 174 -8.98 -16.58 15.43
C TRP A 174 -7.94 -15.88 16.31
N GLN A 175 -6.78 -16.51 16.50
CA GLN A 175 -5.68 -15.93 17.28
C GLN A 175 -5.15 -14.64 16.64
N GLU A 176 -4.95 -14.64 15.33
CA GLU A 176 -4.49 -13.47 14.58
C GLU A 176 -5.50 -12.32 14.61
N ALA A 177 -6.79 -12.61 14.42
CA ALA A 177 -7.84 -11.62 14.55
C ALA A 177 -7.87 -10.99 15.96
N GLY A 178 -7.74 -11.82 17.00
CA GLY A 178 -7.67 -11.38 18.40
C GLY A 178 -6.47 -10.45 18.69
N ARG A 179 -5.30 -10.76 18.12
CA ARG A 179 -4.10 -9.91 18.20
C ARG A 179 -4.32 -8.57 17.48
N GLY A 180 -4.87 -8.61 16.27
CA GLY A 180 -5.20 -7.40 15.49
C GLY A 180 -6.16 -6.46 16.23
N ILE A 181 -7.26 -7.00 16.77
CA ILE A 181 -8.23 -6.21 17.57
C ILE A 181 -7.58 -5.63 18.82
N SER A 182 -6.78 -6.42 19.55
CA SER A 182 -6.07 -5.96 20.75
C SER A 182 -5.11 -4.82 20.44
N ARG A 183 -4.54 -4.80 19.23
CA ARG A 183 -3.68 -3.73 18.75
C ARG A 183 -4.47 -2.49 18.36
N LEU A 184 -5.55 -2.62 17.58
CA LEU A 184 -6.43 -1.50 17.21
C LEU A 184 -6.94 -0.74 18.43
N ARG A 185 -7.31 -1.44 19.51
CA ARG A 185 -7.77 -0.82 20.76
C ARG A 185 -6.76 0.11 21.41
N LYS A 186 -5.47 -0.02 21.09
CA LYS A 186 -4.39 0.81 21.60
C LYS A 186 -4.06 1.98 20.68
N VAL A 187 -4.56 1.97 19.44
CA VAL A 187 -4.36 3.09 18.49
C VAL A 187 -5.30 4.23 18.90
N PRO A 188 -4.78 5.44 19.17
CA PRO A 188 -5.62 6.58 19.47
C PRO A 188 -6.62 6.82 18.34
N ALA A 189 -7.89 7.00 18.69
CA ALA A 189 -8.94 7.38 17.73
C ALA A 189 -8.76 8.86 17.34
N THR A 190 -7.74 9.18 16.55
CA THR A 190 -7.62 10.49 15.91
C THR A 190 -8.41 10.52 14.60
N PRO A 191 -8.91 11.68 14.15
CA PRO A 191 -9.52 11.83 12.83
C PRO A 191 -8.63 11.26 11.71
N ASP A 192 -7.32 11.46 11.78
CA ASP A 192 -6.35 10.94 10.82
C ASP A 192 -6.25 9.40 10.85
N ALA A 193 -6.31 8.79 12.03
CA ALA A 193 -6.33 7.33 12.20
C ALA A 193 -7.65 6.72 11.71
N LEU A 194 -8.78 7.44 11.85
CA LEU A 194 -10.08 7.04 11.34
C LEU A 194 -10.15 7.15 9.81
N VAL A 195 -9.58 8.21 9.22
CA VAL A 195 -9.49 8.37 7.76
C VAL A 195 -8.58 7.29 7.17
N ALA A 196 -7.40 7.05 7.75
CA ALA A 196 -6.52 5.96 7.34
C ALA A 196 -7.19 4.58 7.45
N GLY A 197 -8.09 4.40 8.44
CA GLY A 197 -8.80 3.15 8.64
C GLY A 197 -10.08 2.94 7.84
N ILE A 198 -10.77 3.99 7.39
CA ILE A 198 -11.90 3.82 6.46
C ILE A 198 -11.38 3.73 5.02
N LEU A 199 -10.28 4.41 4.72
CA LEU A 199 -9.55 4.29 3.47
C LEU A 199 -8.64 3.06 3.47
N ALA A 200 -8.85 2.03 4.28
CA ALA A 200 -8.13 0.76 4.20
C ALA A 200 -9.05 -0.46 4.36
N ARG A 201 -10.37 -0.25 4.21
CA ARG A 201 -11.39 -1.31 4.15
C ARG A 201 -11.63 -1.76 2.74
#